data_AF-A0A5K1E7T2-F1
#
_entry.id   AF-A0A5K1E7T2-F1
#
_cell.length_a   1.000
_cell.length_b   1.000
_cell.length_c   1.000
_cell.angle_alpha   90.00
_cell.angle_beta   90.00
_cell.angle_gamma   90.00
#
_symmetry.space_group_name_H-M   'P 1'
#
loop_
_entity.id
_entity.type
_entity.pdbx_description
1 polymer ?
#
loop_
_entity_poly.entity_id
_entity_poly.type
_entity_poly.pdbx_seq_one_letter_code
_entity_poly.pdbx_strand_id
1 'polypeptide(L)' 'EKDAVIYSGMVDVRDLCEALVLLFEKAEASGRYICSAHHLRASVLVEKLKGMYPKYNYPD' A
#
# COMPACT_ATOMS: atom_id res chain seq x y z
N GLU A 1 -17.90 18.71 5.80
CA GLU A 1 -17.63 17.38 6.39
C GLU A 1 -17.87 16.24 5.37
N LYS A 2 -17.40 16.39 4.12
CA LYS A 2 -17.55 15.37 3.06
C LYS A 2 -16.26 15.06 2.30
N ASP A 3 -15.12 15.60 2.74
CA ASP A 3 -13.85 15.51 2.01
C ASP A 3 -12.71 15.00 2.91
N ALA A 4 -12.99 14.02 3.76
CA ALA A 4 -11.91 13.26 4.38
C ALA A 4 -11.22 12.46 3.26
N VAL A 5 -10.15 13.03 2.70
CA VAL A 5 -9.29 12.36 1.74
C VAL A 5 -8.58 11.22 2.49
N ILE A 6 -9.15 10.01 2.42
CA ILE A 6 -8.55 8.82 3.00
C ILE A 6 -7.38 8.40 2.12
N TYR A 7 -6.16 8.62 2.61
CA TYR A 7 -4.96 8.03 2.03
C TYR A 7 -4.81 6.61 2.58
N SER A 8 -4.74 5.62 1.69
CA SER A 8 -4.48 4.23 2.08
C SER A 8 -2.98 3.95 1.93
N GLY A 9 -2.36 3.49 3.02
CA GLY A 9 -1.02 2.93 2.99
C GLY A 9 -1.06 1.56 2.33
N MET A 10 -0.22 1.35 1.32
CA MET A 10 -0.11 0.11 0.57
C MET A 10 1.32 -0.40 0.63
N VAL A 11 1.45 -1.71 0.70
CA VAL A 11 2.73 -2.43 0.65
C VAL A 11 2.52 -3.67 -0.20
N ASP A 12 3.52 -4.02 -1.02
CA ASP A 12 3.51 -5.30 -1.72
C ASP A 12 3.67 -6.43 -0.70
N VAL A 13 2.93 -7.52 -0.87
CA VAL A 13 2.97 -8.65 0.06
C VAL A 13 4.37 -9.28 0.14
N ARG A 14 5.15 -9.23 -0.94
CA ARG A 14 6.53 -9.75 -0.98
C ARG A 14 7.45 -8.89 -0.13
N ASP A 15 7.36 -7.56 -0.26
CA ASP A 15 8.12 -6.60 0.54
C ASP A 15 7.78 -6.74 2.03
N LEU A 16 6.50 -6.98 2.37
CA LEU A 16 6.08 -7.25 3.74
C LEU A 16 6.72 -8.54 4.28
N CYS A 17 6.72 -9.62 3.50
CA CYS A 17 7.37 -10.87 3.90
C CYS A 17 8.88 -10.69 4.13
N GLU A 18 9.56 -9.97 3.23
CA GLU A 18 10.99 -9.66 3.38
C GLU A 18 11.25 -8.79 4.63
N ALA A 19 10.40 -7.79 4.89
CA ALA A 19 10.50 -6.96 6.08
C ALA A 19 10.32 -7.78 7.38
N LEU A 20 9.42 -8.76 7.39
CA LEU A 20 9.23 -9.66 8.53
C LEU A 20 10.46 -10.53 8.80
N VAL A 21 11.06 -11.11 7.74
CA VAL A 21 12.30 -11.90 7.86
C VAL A 21 13.43 -11.02 8.37
N LEU A 22 13.61 -9.82 7.81
CA LEU A 22 14.64 -8.88 8.24
C LEU A 22 14.51 -8.50 9.72
N LEU A 23 13.30 -8.20 10.18
CA LEU A 23 13.05 -7.86 11.59
C LEU A 23 13.29 -9.04 12.52
N PHE A 24 13.02 -10.26 12.07
CA PHE A 24 13.30 -11.47 12.85
C PHE A 24 14.81 -11.73 12.98
N GLU A 25 15.58 -11.52 11.92
CA GLU A 25 17.03 -11.77 11.88
C GLU A 25 17.84 -10.70 12.64
N LYS A 26 17.31 -9.50 12.77
CA LYS A 26 17.97 -8.36 13.42
C LYS A 26 17.81 -8.40 14.93
N ALA A 27 18.86 -8.81 15.64
CA ALA A 27 18.87 -8.90 17.11
C ALA A 27 18.57 -7.56 17.82
N GLU A 28 18.90 -6.44 17.17
CA GLU A 28 18.58 -5.08 17.66
C GLU A 28 17.14 -4.62 17.40
N ALA A 29 16.36 -5.35 16.59
CA ALA A 29 15.00 -4.97 16.26
C ALA A 29 14.06 -5.13 17.47
N SER A 30 13.27 -4.10 17.76
CA SER A 30 12.34 -4.11 18.89
C SER A 30 11.18 -3.13 18.70
N GLY A 31 10.06 -3.41 19.37
CA GLY A 31 8.87 -2.57 19.31
C GLY A 31 8.03 -2.79 18.05
N ARG A 32 7.46 -1.72 17.51
CA ARG A 32 6.49 -1.75 16.39
C ARG A 32 7.07 -1.02 15.18
N TYR A 33 6.97 -1.66 14.01
CA TYR A 33 7.40 -1.08 12.73
C TYR A 33 6.20 -0.90 11.81
N ILE A 34 6.05 0.30 11.24
CA ILE A 34 5.08 0.54 10.17
C ILE A 34 5.70 0.04 8.86
N CYS A 35 5.00 -0.85 8.17
CA CYS A 35 5.40 -1.36 6.86
C CYS A 35 4.41 -0.84 5.80
N SER A 36 4.71 0.31 5.22
CA SER A 36 3.91 0.98 4.19
C SER A 36 4.85 1.64 3.19
N ALA A 37 4.74 1.29 1.90
CA ALA A 37 5.62 1.79 0.85
C ALA A 37 4.99 2.95 0.07
N HIS A 38 3.67 2.91 -0.14
CA HIS A 38 2.96 3.88 -0.96
C HIS A 38 1.73 4.40 -0.23
N HIS A 39 1.49 5.71 -0.31
CA HIS A 39 0.28 6.34 0.21
C HIS A 39 -0.47 6.96 -0.95
N LEU A 40 -1.55 6.31 -1.39
CA LEU A 40 -2.30 6.74 -2.56
C LEU A 40 -3.74 7.09 -2.18
N ARG A 41 -4.31 8.05 -2.90
CA ARG A 41 -5.75 8.27 -2.94
C ARG A 41 -6.39 7.18 -3.80
N ALA A 42 -7.63 6.80 -3.47
CA ALA A 42 -8.38 5.82 -4.26
C ALA A 42 -8.50 6.23 -5.74
N SER A 43 -8.69 7.52 -6.05
CA SER A 43 -8.75 8.01 -7.43
C SER A 43 -7.48 7.73 -8.23
N VAL A 44 -6.31 7.97 -7.63
CA VAL A 44 -5.00 7.71 -8.27
C VAL A 44 -4.80 6.21 -8.50
N LEU A 45 -5.27 5.37 -7.58
CA LEU A 45 -5.25 3.92 -7.77
C LEU A 45 -6.15 3.50 -8.94
N VAL A 46 -7.37 4.03 -9.02
CA VAL A 46 -8.31 3.75 -10.13
C VAL A 46 -7.73 4.18 -11.47
N GLU A 47 -7.10 5.35 -11.57
CA GLU A 47 -6.44 5.80 -12.81
C GLU A 47 -5.32 4.86 -13.26
N LYS A 48 -4.47 4.40 -12.32
CA LYS A 48 -3.43 3.41 -12.63
C LYS A 48 -4.04 2.08 -13.09
N LEU A 49 -5.11 1.63 -12.44
CA LEU A 49 -5.79 0.39 -12.82
C LEU A 49 -6.44 0.50 -14.20
N LYS A 50 -7.07 1.63 -14.54
CA LYS A 50 -7.60 1.90 -15.88
C LYS A 50 -6.53 1.77 -16.96
N GLY A 51 -5.31 2.26 -16.71
CA GLY A 51 -4.18 2.14 -17.63
C GLY A 51 -3.69 0.70 -17.82
N MET A 52 -3.63 -0.08 -16.73
CA MET A 52 -3.13 -1.47 -16.76
C MET A 52 -4.19 -2.46 -17.26
N TYR A 53 -5.45 -2.24 -16.93
CA TYR A 53 -6.55 -3.16 -17.20
C TYR A 53 -7.77 -2.43 -17.82
N PRO A 54 -7.63 -1.89 -19.04
CA PRO A 54 -8.63 -0.99 -19.63
C PRO A 54 -9.97 -1.64 -19.96
N LYS A 55 -10.08 -2.97 -19.92
CA LYS A 55 -11.28 -3.71 -20.31
C LYS A 55 -12.31 -3.87 -19.18
N TYR A 56 -11.97 -3.47 -17.95
CA TYR A 56 -12.90 -3.54 -16.83
C TYR A 56 -13.75 -2.28 -16.71
N ASN A 57 -14.94 -2.43 -16.15
CA ASN A 57 -15.78 -1.31 -15.76
C ASN A 57 -15.29 -0.76 -14.43
N TYR A 58 -14.94 0.52 -14.40
CA TYR A 58 -14.55 1.24 -13.20
C TYR A 58 -15.66 2.22 -12.81
N PRO A 59 -15.86 2.47 -11.51
CA PRO A 59 -16.77 3.52 -11.06
C PRO A 59 -16.27 4.90 -11.53
N ASP A 60 -17.23 5.79 -11.80
CA ASP A 60 -17.00 7.21 -12.08
C ASP A 60 -16.71 7.99 -10.80
#